data_AF-A0A8K0LB04-F1
#
_entry.id   AF-A0A8K0LB04-F1
#
_cell.length_a   1.000
_cell.length_b   1.000
_cell.length_c   1.000
_cell.angle_alpha   90.00
_cell.angle_beta   90.00
_cell.angle_gamma   90.00
#
_symmetry.space_group_name_H-M   'P 1'
#
loop_
_entity.id
_entity.type
_entity.pdbx_description
1 polymer ?
#
loop_
_entity_poly.entity_id
_entity_poly.type
_entity_poly.pdbx_seq_one_letter_code
_entity_poly.pdbx_strand_id
1 'polypeptide(L)'
;MTQRDSRLPEAYYLPSDLPELNVDRKDLHGKIAFFTDEREGSHPEVVPFFHFLNPDEKHTHGNYRKGSMLDRMRKVSWRKLILIGVLLLATCVGLGVGLGLGLRSASASGEQESSGPKNGGVDPDFNSDNSGKVSSLRVMTITGLASTVRGDSAGVLLYYQAENGTLIEDFYQTSSISLNSLKGGPLGNTTRKVVGVPSIADQSPLAAISYSLSNTIWRHLFYLDDQGRVCGINSSSADSAWSSSSVLYHSATRAGSSSLSACYNSNIDVGLRLYYGIANNTVLELQNTLSATSSWVSLGPVPNVSSIAGIVCSTSHNATSDQTYLNLFARDASSEQSLVQSASMNLGDNSSLALATNANSSTSYIFYQGADGYLKRLSSAPMENRNVTEFRSGDVKLVPNSKIAAAWSDANDEGPVVFYQTLQSELRLTVFGREGDILVNGTIV
;
A
#
# COMPACT_ATOMS: atom_id res chain seq x y z
N MET A 1 1.76 -50.14 38.92
CA MET A 1 1.42 -49.05 39.87
C MET A 1 2.49 -47.98 39.74
N THR A 2 2.18 -46.93 38.99
CA THR A 2 2.98 -45.71 38.90
C THR A 2 2.00 -44.56 38.84
N GLN A 3 2.10 -43.70 39.85
CA GLN A 3 1.23 -42.57 40.14
C GLN A 3 1.58 -41.42 39.20
N ARG A 4 0.60 -40.86 38.49
CA ARG A 4 0.77 -39.75 37.55
C ARG A 4 0.35 -38.44 38.21
N ASP A 5 1.25 -37.47 38.15
CA ASP A 5 1.17 -36.14 38.77
C ASP A 5 0.21 -35.22 37.98
N SER A 6 -0.74 -34.57 38.67
CA SER A 6 -1.91 -33.89 38.11
C SER A 6 -1.85 -32.37 38.30
N ARG A 7 -0.89 -31.69 37.63
CA ARG A 7 -0.72 -30.22 37.73
C ARG A 7 -0.60 -29.49 36.39
N LEU A 8 -1.12 -30.05 35.30
CA LEU A 8 -1.31 -29.32 34.05
C LEU A 8 -2.81 -29.19 33.77
N PRO A 9 -3.30 -28.02 33.28
CA PRO A 9 -4.67 -27.92 32.82
C PRO A 9 -4.86 -28.82 31.59
N GLU A 10 -5.68 -29.87 31.75
CA GLU A 10 -6.26 -30.58 30.62
C GLU A 10 -7.19 -29.63 29.88
N ALA A 11 -6.83 -29.26 28.65
CA ALA A 11 -7.74 -28.60 27.73
C ALA A 11 -8.80 -29.62 27.30
N TYR A 12 -9.98 -29.57 27.93
CA TYR A 12 -11.17 -30.24 27.43
C TYR A 12 -11.66 -29.50 26.19
N TYR A 13 -11.43 -30.08 25.01
CA TYR A 13 -12.20 -29.69 23.84
C TYR A 13 -13.61 -30.25 24.02
N LEU A 14 -14.58 -29.36 24.23
CA LEU A 14 -16.00 -29.69 24.15
C LEU A 14 -16.31 -30.12 22.69
N PRO A 15 -16.90 -31.31 22.45
CA PRO A 15 -17.17 -31.81 21.09
C PRO A 15 -18.29 -31.09 20.33
N SER A 16 -18.86 -29.99 20.84
CA SER A 16 -20.15 -29.46 20.39
C SER A 16 -20.10 -28.51 19.18
N ASP A 17 -18.93 -27.99 18.80
CA ASP A 17 -18.89 -26.84 17.86
C ASP A 17 -18.40 -27.22 16.45
N LEU A 18 -18.31 -28.52 16.15
CA LEU A 18 -17.98 -28.99 14.80
C LEU A 18 -19.26 -29.33 14.03
N PRO A 19 -19.47 -28.80 12.81
CA PRO A 19 -20.66 -29.10 12.03
C PRO A 19 -20.73 -30.60 11.70
N GLU A 20 -21.88 -31.23 11.98
CA GLU A 20 -22.14 -32.60 11.57
C GLU A 20 -22.34 -32.64 10.05
N LEU A 21 -21.52 -33.42 9.36
CA LEU A 21 -21.60 -33.57 7.91
C LEU A 21 -22.61 -34.65 7.55
N ASN A 22 -23.70 -34.26 6.88
CA ASN A 22 -24.69 -35.21 6.39
C ASN A 22 -24.73 -35.21 4.85
N VAL A 23 -24.95 -36.40 4.27
CA VAL A 23 -25.07 -36.56 2.83
C VAL A 23 -26.56 -36.64 2.51
N ASP A 24 -27.06 -35.70 1.70
CA ASP A 24 -28.42 -35.75 1.16
C ASP A 24 -28.58 -37.05 0.36
N ARG A 25 -29.33 -38.01 0.91
CA ARG A 25 -29.54 -39.32 0.28
C ARG A 25 -30.28 -39.24 -1.07
N LYS A 26 -30.84 -38.09 -1.43
CA LYS A 26 -31.47 -37.85 -2.74
C LYS A 26 -30.53 -37.19 -3.76
N ASP A 27 -29.29 -36.88 -3.37
CA ASP A 27 -28.21 -36.39 -4.25
C ASP A 27 -28.52 -35.09 -5.01
N LEU A 28 -29.46 -34.28 -4.52
CA LEU A 28 -29.88 -33.05 -5.20
C LEU A 28 -29.02 -31.83 -4.84
N HIS A 29 -28.34 -31.85 -3.69
CA HIS A 29 -27.66 -30.66 -3.14
C HIS A 29 -26.20 -30.89 -2.68
N GLY A 30 -25.67 -32.10 -2.85
CA GLY A 30 -24.31 -32.45 -2.39
C GLY A 30 -24.18 -32.58 -0.87
N LYS A 31 -22.95 -32.45 -0.34
CA LYS A 31 -22.68 -32.48 1.11
C LYS A 31 -23.27 -31.24 1.76
N ILE A 32 -23.97 -31.40 2.88
CA ILE A 32 -24.57 -30.31 3.65
C ILE A 32 -24.02 -30.37 5.08
N ALA A 33 -23.67 -29.22 5.63
CA ALA A 33 -23.28 -29.06 7.03
C ALA A 33 -24.43 -28.41 7.81
N PHE A 34 -24.66 -28.86 9.04
CA PHE A 34 -25.62 -28.25 9.96
C PHE A 34 -24.92 -27.92 11.28
N PHE A 35 -25.33 -26.81 11.90
CA PHE A 35 -24.98 -26.50 13.29
C PHE A 35 -25.99 -27.17 14.23
N THR A 36 -25.51 -27.70 15.36
CA THR A 36 -26.32 -28.42 16.34
C THR A 36 -27.44 -27.59 16.96
N ASP A 37 -27.27 -26.27 16.92
CA ASP A 37 -28.07 -25.24 17.56
C ASP A 37 -29.28 -24.83 16.70
N GLU A 38 -29.30 -25.23 15.42
CA GLU A 38 -30.38 -24.91 14.47
C GLU A 38 -31.40 -26.04 14.29
N ARG A 39 -31.23 -27.18 14.98
CA ARG A 39 -32.13 -28.34 14.85
C ARG A 39 -33.57 -28.10 15.30
N GLU A 40 -33.83 -27.07 16.09
CA GLU A 40 -35.18 -26.78 16.64
C GLU A 40 -35.95 -25.70 15.86
N GLY A 41 -35.34 -25.10 14.82
CA GLY A 41 -36.02 -24.14 13.95
C GLY A 41 -36.92 -24.82 12.91
N SER A 42 -38.09 -24.25 12.62
CA SER A 42 -39.00 -24.76 11.57
C SER A 42 -38.42 -24.65 10.14
N HIS A 43 -37.28 -23.98 9.99
CA HIS A 43 -36.56 -23.76 8.73
C HIS A 43 -35.03 -23.75 8.99
N PRO A 44 -34.34 -24.89 9.07
CA PRO A 44 -32.88 -24.91 9.16
C PRO A 44 -32.27 -24.32 7.87
N GLU A 45 -31.32 -23.40 8.01
CA GLU A 45 -30.64 -22.80 6.88
C GLU A 45 -29.68 -23.83 6.26
N VAL A 46 -29.97 -24.25 5.03
CA VAL A 46 -29.12 -25.19 4.30
C VAL A 46 -28.01 -24.40 3.62
N VAL A 47 -26.84 -24.34 4.26
CA VAL A 47 -25.66 -23.72 3.65
C VAL A 47 -24.87 -24.79 2.87
N PRO A 48 -24.66 -24.63 1.56
CA PRO A 48 -23.92 -25.60 0.79
C PRO A 48 -22.43 -25.60 1.17
N PHE A 49 -21.86 -26.81 1.31
CA PHE A 49 -20.57 -27.06 1.96
C PHE A 49 -19.36 -26.31 1.34
N PHE A 50 -19.47 -25.84 0.09
CA PHE A 50 -18.40 -25.09 -0.56
C PHE A 50 -18.12 -23.71 0.07
N HIS A 51 -19.01 -23.21 0.94
CA HIS A 51 -18.77 -22.00 1.72
C HIS A 51 -17.80 -22.20 2.90
N PHE A 52 -17.56 -23.44 3.33
CA PHE A 52 -16.66 -23.77 4.44
C PHE A 52 -15.26 -24.19 4.00
N LEU A 53 -15.00 -24.25 2.69
CA LEU A 53 -13.68 -24.57 2.17
C LEU A 53 -12.85 -23.29 2.08
N ASN A 54 -11.75 -23.25 2.82
CA ASN A 54 -10.66 -22.30 2.60
C ASN A 54 -10.22 -22.39 1.13
N PRO A 55 -9.87 -21.28 0.45
CA PRO A 55 -9.56 -21.29 -0.99
C PRO A 55 -8.41 -22.23 -1.39
N ASP A 56 -7.56 -22.64 -0.43
CA ASP A 56 -6.45 -23.56 -0.67
C ASP A 56 -6.86 -25.06 -0.78
N GLU A 57 -8.07 -25.47 -0.40
CA GLU A 57 -8.54 -26.86 -0.59
C GLU A 57 -9.19 -27.14 -1.94
N LYS A 58 -9.39 -26.14 -2.80
CA LYS A 58 -9.99 -26.33 -4.14
C LYS A 58 -9.08 -27.03 -5.14
N HIS A 59 -7.82 -27.32 -4.80
CA HIS A 59 -6.84 -27.82 -5.78
C HIS A 59 -6.15 -29.14 -5.46
N THR A 60 -6.54 -29.85 -4.39
CA THR A 60 -6.04 -31.20 -4.13
C THR A 60 -7.19 -32.19 -4.11
N HIS A 61 -7.52 -32.69 -5.30
CA HIS A 61 -8.06 -34.02 -5.62
C HIS A 61 -9.10 -33.95 -6.75
N GLY A 62 -8.61 -34.11 -7.98
CA GLY A 62 -9.46 -34.33 -9.15
C GLY A 62 -8.62 -34.37 -10.41
N ASN A 63 -8.24 -35.58 -10.84
CA ASN A 63 -7.66 -35.83 -12.16
C ASN A 63 -8.68 -35.45 -13.25
N TYR A 64 -8.73 -34.16 -13.62
CA TYR A 64 -9.42 -33.72 -14.83
C TYR A 64 -8.55 -34.04 -16.03
N ARG A 65 -8.96 -35.09 -16.75
CA ARG A 65 -8.49 -35.45 -18.08
C ARG A 65 -8.55 -34.19 -18.96
N LYS A 66 -7.41 -33.66 -19.39
CA LYS A 66 -7.32 -32.54 -20.36
C LYS A 66 -8.00 -32.96 -21.66
N GLY A 67 -9.24 -32.54 -21.86
CA GLY A 67 -9.88 -32.54 -23.17
C GLY A 67 -9.17 -31.52 -24.07
N SER A 68 -8.84 -31.93 -25.29
CA SER A 68 -8.12 -31.06 -26.23
C SER A 68 -8.95 -29.81 -26.55
N MET A 69 -8.28 -28.66 -26.67
CA MET A 69 -8.87 -27.36 -26.99
C MET A 69 -9.68 -27.37 -28.30
N LEU A 70 -9.46 -28.38 -29.16
CA LEU A 70 -10.17 -28.58 -30.42
C LEU A 70 -11.63 -29.02 -30.23
N ASP A 71 -12.00 -29.68 -29.14
CA ASP A 71 -13.40 -30.09 -28.92
C ASP A 71 -14.31 -28.93 -28.48
N ARG A 72 -13.75 -27.88 -27.88
CA ARG A 72 -14.52 -26.67 -27.52
C ARG A 72 -14.86 -25.78 -28.71
N MET A 73 -14.20 -25.94 -29.85
CA MET A 73 -14.50 -25.16 -31.07
C MET A 73 -15.64 -25.73 -31.91
N ARG A 74 -16.18 -26.92 -31.59
CA ARG A 74 -17.17 -27.60 -32.45
C ARG A 74 -18.64 -27.18 -32.22
N LYS A 75 -18.91 -26.23 -31.32
CA LYS A 75 -20.27 -25.77 -30.97
C LYS A 75 -20.58 -24.29 -31.28
N VAL A 76 -19.73 -23.60 -32.04
CA VAL A 76 -20.14 -22.33 -32.66
C VAL A 76 -20.84 -22.67 -33.97
N SER A 77 -22.15 -22.41 -34.06
CA SER A 77 -22.91 -22.72 -35.26
C SER A 77 -22.31 -22.00 -36.47
N TRP A 78 -22.05 -22.75 -37.54
CA TRP A 78 -21.37 -22.26 -38.75
C TRP A 78 -22.02 -20.99 -39.33
N ARG A 79 -23.32 -20.80 -39.07
CA ARG A 79 -24.10 -19.59 -39.39
C ARG A 79 -23.57 -18.31 -38.72
N LYS A 80 -23.05 -18.39 -37.49
CA LYS A 80 -22.48 -17.23 -36.78
C LYS A 80 -21.13 -16.81 -37.36
N LEU A 81 -20.31 -17.76 -37.83
CA LEU A 81 -19.03 -17.46 -38.48
C LEU A 81 -19.22 -16.78 -39.84
N ILE A 82 -20.22 -17.20 -40.62
CA ILE A 82 -20.56 -16.54 -41.89
C ILE A 82 -21.00 -15.09 -41.66
N LEU A 83 -21.80 -14.84 -40.61
CA LEU A 83 -22.30 -13.50 -40.30
C LEU A 83 -21.19 -12.54 -39.89
N ILE A 84 -20.22 -13.00 -39.08
CA ILE A 84 -19.04 -12.22 -38.70
C ILE A 84 -18.14 -11.94 -39.92
N GLY A 85 -17.98 -12.92 -40.81
CA GLY A 85 -17.20 -12.76 -42.05
C GLY A 85 -17.79 -11.71 -42.98
N VAL A 86 -19.12 -11.69 -43.16
CA VAL A 86 -19.81 -10.68 -43.98
C VAL A 86 -19.70 -9.28 -43.37
N LEU A 87 -19.80 -9.17 -42.04
CA LEU A 87 -19.68 -7.88 -41.34
C LEU A 87 -18.28 -7.26 -41.50
N LEU A 88 -17.22 -8.07 -41.38
CA LEU A 88 -15.83 -7.62 -41.57
C LEU A 88 -15.52 -7.23 -43.02
N LEU A 89 -16.14 -7.91 -43.99
CA LEU A 89 -15.92 -7.58 -45.40
C LEU A 89 -16.61 -6.26 -45.78
N ALA A 90 -17.78 -5.96 -45.18
CA ALA A 90 -18.47 -4.69 -45.37
C ALA A 90 -17.70 -3.49 -44.78
N THR A 91 -17.06 -3.64 -43.62
CA THR A 91 -16.28 -2.55 -43.00
C THR A 91 -14.98 -2.26 -43.74
N CYS A 92 -14.32 -3.29 -44.30
CA CYS A 92 -13.11 -3.10 -45.11
C CYS A 92 -13.37 -2.33 -46.42
N VAL A 93 -14.53 -2.55 -47.07
CA VAL A 93 -14.90 -1.81 -48.29
C VAL A 93 -15.31 -0.37 -47.96
N GLY A 94 -15.95 -0.14 -46.80
CA GLY A 94 -16.34 1.21 -46.35
C GLY A 94 -15.16 2.12 -46.01
N LEU A 95 -14.08 1.57 -45.46
CA LEU A 95 -12.89 2.36 -45.08
C LEU A 95 -11.95 2.67 -46.26
N GLY A 96 -12.06 1.95 -47.38
CA GLY A 96 -11.20 2.13 -48.56
C GLY A 96 -11.50 3.36 -49.42
N VAL A 97 -12.64 4.03 -49.23
CA VAL A 97 -13.09 5.16 -50.08
C VAL A 97 -13.03 6.51 -49.34
N GLY A 98 -12.77 6.53 -48.04
CA GLY A 98 -12.90 7.74 -47.20
C GLY A 98 -11.63 8.56 -46.91
N LEU A 99 -10.44 8.11 -47.30
CA LEU A 99 -9.16 8.73 -46.86
C LEU A 99 -8.32 9.38 -47.97
N GLY A 100 -8.87 9.54 -49.18
CA GLY A 100 -8.16 10.12 -50.30
C GLY A 100 -8.72 11.46 -50.74
N LEU A 101 -8.70 12.51 -49.90
CA LEU A 101 -8.82 13.91 -50.32
C LEU A 101 -8.52 14.88 -49.16
N GLY A 102 -7.34 15.52 -49.23
CA GLY A 102 -7.13 16.86 -48.68
C GLY A 102 -6.41 16.94 -47.32
N LEU A 103 -5.20 17.50 -47.33
CA LEU A 103 -4.97 18.83 -46.76
C LEU A 103 -3.63 19.40 -47.27
N ARG A 104 -3.73 20.67 -47.69
CA ARG A 104 -2.73 21.46 -48.37
C ARG A 104 -1.76 22.10 -47.38
N SER A 105 -0.53 22.26 -47.88
CA SER A 105 0.51 23.15 -47.37
C SER A 105 0.07 24.63 -47.45
N ALA A 106 0.31 25.40 -46.39
CA ALA A 106 0.38 26.85 -46.45
C ALA A 106 1.40 27.38 -45.42
N SER A 107 2.24 28.26 -45.91
CA SER A 107 3.42 28.85 -45.28
C SER A 107 3.10 30.12 -44.47
N ALA A 108 3.93 30.35 -43.44
CA ALA A 108 4.49 31.62 -42.95
C ALA A 108 3.67 32.94 -42.97
N SER A 109 3.48 33.51 -41.77
CA SER A 109 3.66 34.93 -41.36
C SER A 109 2.97 35.07 -39.98
N GLY A 110 3.57 35.54 -38.90
CA GLY A 110 4.11 36.89 -38.68
C GLY A 110 3.67 37.30 -37.24
N GLU A 111 4.54 38.05 -36.57
CA GLU A 111 4.57 38.42 -35.15
C GLU A 111 3.29 39.04 -34.57
N GLN A 112 3.02 38.83 -33.27
CA GLN A 112 2.71 39.96 -32.35
C GLN A 112 2.81 39.56 -30.87
N GLU A 113 3.57 40.37 -30.11
CA GLU A 113 3.70 40.35 -28.65
C GLU A 113 2.38 40.66 -27.93
N SER A 114 2.14 40.00 -26.79
CA SER A 114 1.29 40.53 -25.72
C SER A 114 1.67 39.90 -24.38
N SER A 115 2.30 40.72 -23.54
CA SER A 115 2.62 40.50 -22.13
C SER A 115 1.37 40.38 -21.25
N GLY A 116 1.30 39.34 -20.41
CA GLY A 116 0.30 39.17 -19.34
C GLY A 116 0.49 37.84 -18.58
N PRO A 117 0.28 37.78 -17.26
CA PRO A 117 1.08 36.98 -16.34
C PRO A 117 0.70 35.49 -16.36
N LYS A 118 1.69 34.61 -16.59
CA LYS A 118 1.53 33.16 -16.45
C LYS A 118 1.84 32.74 -15.01
N ASN A 119 0.83 32.12 -14.40
CA ASN A 119 0.94 31.28 -13.23
C ASN A 119 2.04 30.22 -13.42
N GLY A 120 2.77 29.91 -12.33
CA GLY A 120 3.94 29.04 -12.29
C GLY A 120 3.70 27.64 -12.87
N GLY A 121 4.00 27.50 -14.16
CA GLY A 121 4.33 26.23 -14.79
C GLY A 121 5.82 25.96 -14.62
N VAL A 122 6.15 24.72 -14.31
CA VAL A 122 7.52 24.20 -14.25
C VAL A 122 8.22 24.50 -15.58
N ASP A 123 9.34 25.19 -15.47
CA ASP A 123 10.28 25.45 -16.56
C ASP A 123 11.01 24.14 -16.92
N PRO A 124 10.83 23.58 -18.13
CA PRO A 124 11.62 22.46 -18.61
C PRO A 124 12.90 22.90 -19.33
N ASP A 125 13.25 24.20 -19.38
CA ASP A 125 14.51 24.67 -19.95
C ASP A 125 15.69 24.44 -19.00
N PHE A 126 16.02 23.17 -18.83
CA PHE A 126 17.41 22.71 -18.74
C PHE A 126 18.03 22.64 -20.15
N ASN A 127 17.85 23.67 -20.98
CA ASN A 127 18.55 23.85 -22.25
C ASN A 127 19.75 24.76 -22.03
N SER A 128 20.75 24.25 -21.30
CA SER A 128 22.13 24.64 -21.59
C SER A 128 22.61 23.72 -22.71
N ASP A 129 23.08 24.28 -23.82
CA ASP A 129 23.60 23.64 -25.04
C ASP A 129 24.83 22.71 -24.86
N ASN A 130 25.00 22.10 -23.69
CA ASN A 130 25.85 20.94 -23.51
C ASN A 130 24.97 19.70 -23.48
N SER A 131 24.93 18.95 -24.59
CA SER A 131 24.30 17.62 -24.66
C SER A 131 25.07 16.58 -23.81
N GLY A 132 25.19 16.83 -22.51
CA GLY A 132 25.41 15.77 -21.55
C GLY A 132 24.17 14.90 -21.57
N LYS A 133 24.34 13.60 -21.85
CA LYS A 133 23.26 12.62 -21.68
C LYS A 133 22.61 12.86 -20.32
N VAL A 134 21.38 13.36 -20.30
CA VAL A 134 20.58 13.39 -19.08
C VAL A 134 20.38 11.94 -18.70
N SER A 135 21.18 11.44 -17.75
CA SER A 135 21.00 10.10 -17.22
C SER A 135 19.59 10.06 -16.63
N SER A 136 18.78 9.11 -17.08
CA SER A 136 17.49 8.81 -16.45
C SER A 136 17.69 8.73 -14.95
N LEU A 137 16.86 9.41 -14.16
CA LEU A 137 16.92 9.30 -12.71
C LEU A 137 16.86 7.81 -12.36
N ARG A 138 17.78 7.36 -11.51
CA ARG A 138 17.79 5.99 -11.00
C ARG A 138 17.51 6.03 -9.51
N VAL A 139 16.72 5.08 -9.06
CA VAL A 139 16.40 4.94 -7.64
C VAL A 139 17.52 4.18 -6.97
N MET A 140 17.81 4.49 -5.72
CA MET A 140 18.67 3.66 -4.90
C MET A 140 18.04 2.26 -4.73
N THR A 141 18.86 1.21 -4.84
CA THR A 141 18.39 -0.15 -4.54
C THR A 141 18.07 -0.26 -3.05
N ILE A 142 16.88 -0.78 -2.73
CA ILE A 142 16.37 -0.88 -1.36
C ILE A 142 16.28 0.52 -0.71
N THR A 143 15.91 1.52 -1.50
CA THR A 143 15.67 2.88 -1.00
C THR A 143 14.65 2.86 0.15
N GLY A 144 14.83 3.76 1.12
CA GLY A 144 13.71 4.18 1.96
C GLY A 144 12.53 4.62 1.11
N LEU A 145 11.31 4.25 1.52
CA LEU A 145 10.08 4.74 0.90
C LEU A 145 9.14 5.24 1.98
N ALA A 146 8.59 6.42 1.78
CA ALA A 146 7.48 6.95 2.56
C ALA A 146 6.48 7.63 1.64
N SER A 147 5.19 7.47 1.91
CA SER A 147 4.15 8.20 1.21
C SER A 147 3.08 8.68 2.16
N THR A 148 2.46 9.81 1.85
CA THR A 148 1.38 10.39 2.63
C THR A 148 0.46 11.19 1.72
N VAL A 149 -0.83 11.26 2.04
CA VAL A 149 -1.75 12.18 1.39
C VAL A 149 -1.38 13.59 1.84
N ARG A 150 -1.29 14.54 0.92
CA ARG A 150 -1.01 15.94 1.27
C ARG A 150 -2.11 16.46 2.20
N GLY A 151 -1.77 17.27 3.20
CA GLY A 151 -2.71 17.72 4.23
C GLY A 151 -3.95 18.48 3.74
N ASP A 152 -3.98 18.89 2.47
CA ASP A 152 -5.13 19.50 1.78
C ASP A 152 -5.86 18.54 0.82
N SER A 153 -5.55 17.25 0.88
CA SER A 153 -6.08 16.18 0.01
C SER A 153 -5.85 16.37 -1.50
N ALA A 154 -4.95 17.27 -1.90
CA ALA A 154 -4.74 17.56 -3.33
C ALA A 154 -3.92 16.49 -4.08
N GLY A 155 -3.38 15.49 -3.36
CA GLY A 155 -2.63 14.41 -3.97
C GLY A 155 -1.82 13.58 -2.97
N VAL A 156 -0.90 12.78 -3.51
CA VAL A 156 0.01 11.92 -2.75
C VAL A 156 1.43 12.45 -2.89
N LEU A 157 2.14 12.52 -1.76
CA LEU A 157 3.57 12.76 -1.69
C LEU A 157 4.30 11.42 -1.57
N LEU A 158 5.38 11.25 -2.32
CA LEU A 158 6.29 10.11 -2.24
C LEU A 158 7.71 10.61 -1.97
N TYR A 159 8.40 9.97 -1.04
CA TYR A 159 9.78 10.25 -0.69
C TYR A 159 10.66 9.01 -0.89
N TYR A 160 11.82 9.20 -1.53
CA TYR A 160 12.81 8.13 -1.77
C TYR A 160 14.20 8.71 -2.01
N GLN A 161 15.22 7.87 -1.90
CA GLN A 161 16.60 8.21 -2.26
C GLN A 161 16.89 7.81 -3.70
N ALA A 162 17.43 8.75 -4.47
CA ALA A 162 18.05 8.49 -5.76
C ALA A 162 19.36 7.71 -5.59
N GLU A 163 19.87 7.11 -6.66
CA GLU A 163 21.11 6.30 -6.66
C GLU A 163 22.33 7.05 -6.11
N ASN A 164 22.35 8.39 -6.23
CA ASN A 164 23.41 9.25 -5.70
C ASN A 164 23.21 9.65 -4.22
N GLY A 165 22.28 9.04 -3.49
CA GLY A 165 21.96 9.34 -2.09
C GLY A 165 21.06 10.57 -1.88
N THR A 166 20.75 11.32 -2.94
CA THR A 166 19.90 12.51 -2.84
C THR A 166 18.46 12.10 -2.53
N LEU A 167 17.86 12.74 -1.53
CA LEU A 167 16.45 12.55 -1.21
C LEU A 167 15.56 13.32 -2.19
N ILE A 168 14.60 12.62 -2.77
CA ILE A 168 13.63 13.12 -3.74
C ILE A 168 12.24 13.11 -3.12
N GLU A 169 11.50 14.19 -3.35
CA GLU A 169 10.06 14.30 -3.14
C GLU A 169 9.38 14.33 -4.52
N ASP A 170 8.46 13.39 -4.77
CA ASP A 170 7.54 13.43 -5.91
C ASP A 170 6.13 13.71 -5.41
N PHE A 171 5.48 14.73 -5.99
CA PHE A 171 4.07 15.02 -5.76
C PHE A 171 3.22 14.59 -6.95
N TYR A 172 2.22 13.76 -6.65
CA TYR A 172 1.25 13.24 -7.57
C TYR A 172 -0.12 13.86 -7.29
N GLN A 173 -0.59 14.72 -8.18
CA GLN A 173 -1.93 15.30 -8.04
C GLN A 173 -3.00 14.21 -8.05
N THR A 174 -4.05 14.40 -7.26
CA THR A 174 -5.19 13.47 -7.15
C THR A 174 -5.74 13.05 -8.52
N SER A 175 -5.88 13.99 -9.45
CA SER A 175 -6.34 13.70 -10.81
C SER A 175 -5.40 12.74 -11.57
N SER A 176 -4.09 12.86 -11.36
CA SER A 176 -3.06 12.09 -12.08
C SER A 176 -2.92 10.65 -11.60
N ILE A 177 -3.34 10.36 -10.37
CA ILE A 177 -3.36 9.01 -9.78
C ILE A 177 -4.75 8.39 -9.75
N SER A 178 -5.73 9.02 -10.42
CA SER A 178 -7.03 8.43 -10.64
C SER A 178 -6.92 7.23 -11.57
N LEU A 179 -7.78 6.23 -11.38
CA LEU A 179 -7.78 5.05 -12.23
C LEU A 179 -7.91 5.40 -13.72
N ASN A 180 -8.81 6.32 -14.04
CA ASN A 180 -9.05 6.73 -15.44
C ASN A 180 -7.80 7.35 -16.07
N SER A 181 -7.07 8.18 -15.32
CA SER A 181 -5.81 8.77 -15.79
C SER A 181 -4.73 7.72 -15.95
N LEU A 182 -4.59 6.81 -14.98
CA LEU A 182 -3.57 5.75 -15.01
C LEU A 182 -3.84 4.69 -16.10
N LYS A 183 -5.11 4.40 -16.42
CA LYS A 183 -5.48 3.56 -17.57
C LYS A 183 -5.27 4.27 -18.91
N GLY A 184 -5.37 5.60 -18.91
CA GLY A 184 -5.28 6.43 -20.11
C GLY A 184 -3.86 6.67 -20.61
N GLY A 185 -2.82 6.32 -19.85
CA GLY A 185 -1.43 6.54 -20.27
C GLY A 185 -0.44 6.56 -19.11
N PRO A 186 0.80 7.03 -19.36
CA PRO A 186 1.80 7.16 -18.31
C PRO A 186 1.30 8.10 -17.21
N LEU A 187 1.85 7.93 -16.01
CA LEU A 187 1.55 8.80 -14.87
C LEU A 187 1.67 10.27 -15.29
N GLY A 188 0.64 11.06 -14.97
CA GLY A 188 0.59 12.48 -15.32
C GLY A 188 1.72 13.31 -14.70
N ASN A 189 1.77 14.60 -15.00
CA ASN A 189 2.83 15.51 -14.55
C ASN A 189 3.08 15.38 -13.04
N THR A 190 4.30 14.96 -12.68
CA THR A 190 4.79 14.91 -11.31
C THR A 190 5.57 16.17 -11.00
N THR A 191 5.35 16.76 -9.83
CA THR A 191 6.25 17.80 -9.34
C THR A 191 7.34 17.14 -8.52
N ARG A 192 8.56 17.12 -9.06
CA ARG A 192 9.74 16.57 -8.39
C ARG A 192 10.54 17.67 -7.71
N LYS A 193 10.92 17.45 -6.45
CA LYS A 193 11.79 18.35 -5.67
C LYS A 193 12.92 17.56 -5.02
N VAL A 194 14.09 18.18 -4.93
CA VAL A 194 15.21 17.67 -4.11
C VAL A 194 15.02 18.18 -2.68
N VAL A 195 15.12 17.27 -1.71
CA VAL A 195 15.03 17.60 -0.28
C VAL A 195 16.43 17.63 0.32
N GLY A 196 16.83 18.77 0.88
CA GLY A 196 18.17 18.97 1.42
C GLY A 196 18.40 18.27 2.75
N VAL A 197 18.89 17.03 2.72
CA VAL A 197 19.24 16.21 3.90
C VAL A 197 20.67 15.67 3.81
N PRO A 198 21.69 16.52 4.01
CA PRO A 198 23.08 16.15 3.70
C PRO A 198 23.64 14.99 4.54
N SER A 199 23.06 14.70 5.71
CA SER A 199 23.51 13.64 6.61
C SER A 199 22.66 12.37 6.55
N ILE A 200 21.70 12.25 5.62
CA ILE A 200 20.89 11.03 5.50
C ILE A 200 21.77 9.81 5.22
N ALA A 201 21.54 8.70 5.92
CA ALA A 201 22.21 7.44 5.61
C ALA A 201 21.70 6.85 4.28
N ASP A 202 22.57 6.15 3.55
CA ASP A 202 22.14 5.34 2.42
C ASP A 202 21.13 4.29 2.88
N GLN A 203 20.06 4.10 2.07
CA GLN A 203 18.95 3.19 2.37
C GLN A 203 18.25 3.49 3.70
N SER A 204 18.32 4.74 4.17
CA SER A 204 17.63 5.17 5.39
C SER A 204 16.15 4.81 5.27
N PRO A 205 15.54 4.16 6.28
CA PRO A 205 14.09 4.08 6.34
C PRO A 205 13.53 5.50 6.40
N LEU A 206 12.35 5.69 5.80
CA LEU A 206 11.69 6.99 5.74
C LEU A 206 10.31 6.85 6.39
N ALA A 207 9.88 7.89 7.10
CA ALA A 207 8.49 8.06 7.48
C ALA A 207 8.06 9.49 7.20
N ALA A 208 6.85 9.68 6.70
CA ALA A 208 6.33 10.98 6.33
C ALA A 208 4.92 11.18 6.87
N ILE A 209 4.63 12.41 7.29
CA ILE A 209 3.28 12.83 7.70
C ILE A 209 2.98 14.14 6.97
N SER A 210 1.76 14.28 6.44
CA SER A 210 1.23 15.59 6.10
C SER A 210 -0.15 15.79 6.71
N TYR A 211 -0.43 17.02 7.15
CA TYR A 211 -1.69 17.40 7.77
C TYR A 211 -1.95 18.89 7.59
N SER A 212 -3.22 19.31 7.74
CA SER A 212 -3.59 20.73 7.81
C SER A 212 -3.84 21.12 9.26
N LEU A 213 -3.20 22.19 9.71
CA LEU A 213 -3.41 22.80 11.02
C LEU A 213 -3.50 24.32 10.85
N SER A 214 -4.61 24.91 11.28
CA SER A 214 -4.87 26.35 11.15
C SER A 214 -4.68 26.87 9.70
N ASN A 215 -5.25 26.17 8.72
CA ASN A 215 -5.12 26.45 7.27
C ASN A 215 -3.69 26.39 6.72
N THR A 216 -2.74 25.85 7.49
CA THR A 216 -1.36 25.65 7.07
C THR A 216 -1.13 24.17 6.82
N ILE A 217 -0.59 23.83 5.65
CA ILE A 217 -0.21 22.46 5.31
C ILE A 217 1.17 22.20 5.92
N TRP A 218 1.22 21.30 6.89
CA TRP A 218 2.45 20.82 7.47
C TRP A 218 2.87 19.52 6.81
N ARG A 219 4.18 19.38 6.62
CA ARG A 219 4.85 18.16 6.19
C ARG A 219 6.00 17.89 7.13
N HIS A 220 6.11 16.66 7.60
CA HIS A 220 7.25 16.19 8.38
C HIS A 220 7.84 14.98 7.67
N LEU A 221 9.17 14.94 7.62
CA LEU A 221 9.91 13.80 7.13
C LEU A 221 10.92 13.36 8.18
N PHE A 222 10.92 12.06 8.45
CA PHE A 222 11.78 11.41 9.41
C PHE A 222 12.68 10.41 8.69
N TYR A 223 13.93 10.35 9.13
CA TYR A 223 14.96 9.51 8.55
C TYR A 223 16.05 9.19 9.57
N LEU A 224 16.99 8.34 9.19
CA LEU A 224 18.20 8.04 9.94
C LEU A 224 19.39 8.74 9.31
N ASP A 225 20.21 9.39 10.13
CA ASP A 225 21.48 9.92 9.67
C ASP A 225 22.57 8.84 9.55
N ASP A 226 23.72 9.20 9.02
CA ASP A 226 24.92 8.36 8.89
C ASP A 226 25.45 7.78 10.22
N GLN A 227 25.03 8.34 11.36
CA GLN A 227 25.31 7.84 12.71
C GLN A 227 24.19 6.93 13.26
N GLY A 228 23.13 6.69 12.47
CA GLY A 228 21.98 5.89 12.86
C GLY A 228 21.07 6.58 13.89
N ARG A 229 21.12 7.92 14.00
CA ARG A 229 20.24 8.71 14.88
C ARG A 229 18.97 9.08 14.13
N VAL A 230 17.87 9.20 14.88
CA VAL A 230 16.58 9.60 14.30
C VAL A 230 16.57 11.11 14.10
N CYS A 231 16.41 11.53 12.86
CA CYS A 231 16.35 12.94 12.46
C CYS A 231 14.97 13.31 11.95
N GLY A 232 14.64 14.60 12.05
CA GLY A 232 13.40 15.18 11.52
C GLY A 232 13.65 16.52 10.84
N ILE A 233 12.92 16.73 9.74
CA ILE A 233 12.76 18.02 9.05
C ILE A 233 11.28 18.29 8.83
N ASN A 234 10.91 19.56 8.69
CA ASN A 234 9.54 19.95 8.39
C ASN A 234 9.44 21.08 7.36
N SER A 235 8.24 21.27 6.84
CA SER A 235 7.87 22.33 5.91
C SER A 235 6.43 22.73 6.17
N SER A 236 6.12 24.03 6.10
CA SER A 236 4.83 24.62 6.46
C SER A 236 3.99 25.09 5.26
N SER A 237 4.32 24.61 4.06
CA SER A 237 3.49 24.75 2.85
C SER A 237 4.03 23.83 1.75
N ALA A 238 3.31 23.69 0.63
CA ALA A 238 3.78 22.89 -0.51
C ALA A 238 5.08 23.45 -1.14
N ASP A 239 5.31 24.76 -1.02
CA ASP A 239 6.40 25.48 -1.70
C ASP A 239 7.44 26.09 -0.74
N SER A 240 7.23 26.01 0.57
CA SER A 240 8.23 26.45 1.53
C SER A 240 9.45 25.53 1.49
N ALA A 241 10.61 26.13 1.75
CA ALA A 241 11.83 25.37 1.99
C ALA A 241 11.65 24.46 3.22
N TRP A 242 12.33 23.32 3.18
CA TRP A 242 12.47 22.45 4.35
C TRP A 242 13.31 23.13 5.43
N SER A 243 12.97 22.87 6.69
CA SER A 243 13.78 23.28 7.84
C SER A 243 15.16 22.62 7.80
N SER A 244 16.09 23.16 8.59
CA SER A 244 17.32 22.41 8.91
C SER A 244 16.98 21.09 9.61
N SER A 245 17.83 20.08 9.38
CA SER A 245 17.74 18.81 10.10
C SER A 245 17.95 18.99 11.60
N SER A 246 17.16 18.25 12.38
CA SER A 246 17.29 18.17 13.83
C SER A 246 17.33 16.72 14.29
N VAL A 247 18.24 16.40 15.22
CA VAL A 247 18.29 15.09 15.88
C VAL A 247 17.16 15.05 16.91
N LEU A 248 16.21 14.13 16.72
CA LEU A 248 15.06 13.97 17.61
C LEU A 248 15.41 13.08 18.80
N TYR A 249 16.28 12.10 18.59
CA TYR A 249 16.70 11.18 19.62
C TYR A 249 18.08 10.58 19.34
N HIS A 250 18.86 10.33 20.39
CA HIS A 250 20.28 9.98 20.30
C HIS A 250 20.57 8.48 20.36
N SER A 251 19.59 7.65 20.73
CA SER A 251 19.79 6.20 20.74
C SER A 251 20.01 5.70 19.32
N ALA A 252 21.15 5.06 19.10
CA ALA A 252 21.48 4.45 17.83
C ALA A 252 20.41 3.43 17.45
N THR A 253 19.90 3.58 16.24
CA THR A 253 18.98 2.62 15.64
C THR A 253 19.73 1.36 15.21
N ARG A 254 18.96 0.30 14.96
CA ARG A 254 19.52 -0.91 14.37
C ARG A 254 19.84 -0.66 12.90
N ALA A 255 21.09 -0.89 12.50
CA ALA A 255 21.51 -0.81 11.10
C ALA A 255 20.60 -1.66 10.19
N GLY A 256 20.14 -1.06 9.08
CA GLY A 256 19.25 -1.71 8.11
C GLY A 256 17.81 -1.95 8.59
N SER A 257 17.40 -1.41 9.74
CA SER A 257 16.04 -1.56 10.24
C SER A 257 15.01 -0.98 9.26
N SER A 258 13.93 -1.73 9.00
CA SER A 258 12.73 -1.23 8.32
C SER A 258 11.76 -0.53 9.26
N SER A 259 12.08 -0.43 10.55
CA SER A 259 11.20 0.07 11.60
C SER A 259 11.35 1.59 11.75
N LEU A 260 10.65 2.36 10.90
CA LEU A 260 10.40 3.78 11.12
C LEU A 260 9.00 4.10 10.62
N SER A 261 8.13 4.59 11.50
CA SER A 261 6.77 4.96 11.15
C SER A 261 6.31 6.16 11.95
N ALA A 262 5.54 7.01 11.30
CA ALA A 262 5.03 8.23 11.89
C ALA A 262 3.54 8.37 11.58
N CYS A 263 2.77 8.84 12.56
CA CYS A 263 1.34 9.12 12.42
C CYS A 263 0.98 10.40 13.17
N TYR A 264 -0.13 10.99 12.77
CA TYR A 264 -0.61 12.26 13.29
C TYR A 264 -2.08 12.16 13.65
N ASN A 265 -2.45 12.83 14.74
CA ASN A 265 -3.83 13.16 15.04
C ASN A 265 -3.95 14.61 15.51
N SER A 266 -5.08 15.24 15.19
CA SER A 266 -5.38 16.62 15.58
C SER A 266 -5.67 16.80 17.06
N ASN A 267 -6.00 15.72 17.78
CA ASN A 267 -6.10 15.75 19.24
C ASN A 267 -4.70 16.03 19.83
N ILE A 268 -4.61 17.09 20.62
CA ILE A 268 -3.36 17.58 21.25
C ILE A 268 -2.69 16.53 22.15
N ASP A 269 -3.46 15.62 22.75
CA ASP A 269 -2.94 14.56 23.62
C ASP A 269 -2.23 13.47 22.81
N VAL A 270 -2.54 13.40 21.51
CA VAL A 270 -1.88 12.54 20.53
C VAL A 270 -0.86 13.37 19.75
N GLY A 271 -1.26 14.31 18.91
CA GLY A 271 -0.31 15.09 18.09
C GLY A 271 0.47 14.18 17.13
N LEU A 272 1.79 14.36 17.06
CA LEU A 272 2.69 13.48 16.31
C LEU A 272 3.18 12.31 17.16
N ARG A 273 3.22 11.14 16.52
CA ARG A 273 3.82 9.91 17.05
C ARG A 273 4.87 9.42 16.07
N LEU A 274 6.01 9.01 16.60
CA LEU A 274 7.09 8.39 15.84
C LEU A 274 7.51 7.10 16.53
N TYR A 275 7.51 6.00 15.78
CA TYR A 275 7.95 4.68 16.21
C TYR A 275 9.18 4.29 15.44
N TYR A 276 10.20 3.79 16.14
CA TYR A 276 11.41 3.34 15.47
C TYR A 276 12.12 2.21 16.22
N GLY A 277 12.86 1.41 15.46
CA GLY A 277 13.62 0.27 15.95
C GLY A 277 14.99 0.65 16.52
N ILE A 278 15.27 0.25 17.75
CA ILE A 278 16.61 0.38 18.36
C ILE A 278 17.35 -0.95 18.37
N ALA A 279 18.66 -0.88 18.71
CA ALA A 279 19.44 -2.06 19.05
C ALA A 279 18.72 -2.89 20.13
N ASN A 280 18.77 -4.23 20.03
CA ASN A 280 18.06 -5.22 20.88
C ASN A 280 16.59 -5.49 20.52
N ASN A 281 16.22 -5.38 19.24
CA ASN A 281 14.89 -5.75 18.73
C ASN A 281 13.71 -5.00 19.40
N THR A 282 14.00 -3.88 20.06
CA THR A 282 13.00 -3.08 20.77
C THR A 282 12.53 -1.93 19.89
N VAL A 283 11.27 -1.52 20.08
CA VAL A 283 10.69 -0.34 19.45
C VAL A 283 10.53 0.75 20.49
N LEU A 284 10.96 1.97 20.18
CA LEU A 284 10.70 3.14 21.00
C LEU A 284 9.60 4.00 20.39
N GLU A 285 8.80 4.63 21.27
CA GLU A 285 7.81 5.64 20.91
C GLU A 285 8.31 7.03 21.30
N LEU A 286 8.21 7.98 20.36
CA LEU A 286 8.38 9.41 20.60
C LEU A 286 7.07 10.15 20.33
N GLN A 287 6.83 11.21 21.10
CA GLN A 287 5.67 12.08 20.99
C GLN A 287 6.10 13.53 20.79
N ASN A 288 5.34 14.25 19.96
CA ASN A 288 5.34 15.71 19.93
C ASN A 288 3.88 16.22 19.86
N THR A 289 3.45 16.97 20.87
CA THR A 289 2.06 17.47 20.99
C THR A 289 1.74 18.69 20.13
N LEU A 290 2.69 19.14 19.29
CA LEU A 290 2.54 20.28 18.38
C LEU A 290 2.21 21.62 19.07
N SER A 291 2.52 21.75 20.36
CA SER A 291 2.44 23.04 21.03
C SER A 291 3.67 23.89 20.68
N ALA A 292 3.58 25.22 20.80
CA ALA A 292 4.69 26.12 20.49
C ALA A 292 5.97 25.83 21.31
N THR A 293 5.84 25.09 22.42
CA THR A 293 6.93 24.71 23.32
C THR A 293 7.20 23.20 23.33
N SER A 294 6.47 22.40 22.54
CA SER A 294 6.65 20.95 22.57
C SER A 294 7.94 20.55 21.88
N SER A 295 8.77 19.81 22.62
CA SER A 295 9.88 19.06 22.07
C SER A 295 9.47 17.60 21.91
N TRP A 296 10.26 16.85 21.13
CA TRP A 296 10.10 15.40 21.07
C TRP A 296 10.46 14.78 22.41
N VAL A 297 9.53 14.02 22.99
CA VAL A 297 9.73 13.27 24.23
C VAL A 297 9.63 11.78 23.95
N SER A 298 10.46 10.98 24.63
CA SER A 298 10.33 9.52 24.55
C SER A 298 9.31 9.03 25.58
N LEU A 299 8.39 8.19 25.14
CA LEU A 299 7.41 7.51 26.00
C LEU A 299 7.89 6.13 26.45
N GLY A 300 9.11 5.74 26.05
CA GLY A 300 9.71 4.46 26.38
C GLY A 300 9.45 3.37 25.33
N PRO A 301 9.74 2.10 25.68
CA PRO A 301 9.62 0.98 24.77
C PRO A 301 8.17 0.53 24.60
N VAL A 302 7.82 0.14 23.37
CA VAL A 302 6.53 -0.48 23.07
C VAL A 302 6.59 -1.97 23.43
N PRO A 303 5.72 -2.46 24.33
CA PRO A 303 5.75 -3.85 24.78
C PRO A 303 5.35 -4.82 23.65
N ASN A 304 5.98 -6.00 23.64
CA ASN A 304 5.66 -7.12 22.74
C ASN A 304 5.81 -6.82 21.23
N VAL A 305 6.58 -5.79 20.86
CA VAL A 305 6.86 -5.45 19.46
C VAL A 305 8.33 -5.69 19.13
N SER A 306 8.57 -6.33 17.98
CA SER A 306 9.89 -6.57 17.42
C SER A 306 10.28 -5.54 16.36
N SER A 307 11.49 -4.97 16.49
CA SER A 307 12.08 -4.12 15.43
C SER A 307 12.77 -4.90 14.30
N ILE A 308 12.59 -6.22 14.24
CA ILE A 308 13.10 -7.07 13.14
C ILE A 308 12.30 -6.83 11.85
N ALA A 309 11.04 -6.42 11.93
CA ALA A 309 10.23 -6.10 10.76
C ALA A 309 9.79 -4.63 10.80
N GLY A 310 9.13 -4.20 9.74
CA GLY A 310 8.52 -2.90 9.64
C GLY A 310 7.49 -2.68 10.73
N ILE A 311 7.22 -1.41 10.98
CA ILE A 311 6.19 -0.93 11.89
C ILE A 311 5.39 0.06 11.07
N VAL A 312 4.07 0.08 11.24
CA VAL A 312 3.22 1.15 10.71
C VAL A 312 2.23 1.58 11.76
N CYS A 313 1.94 2.87 11.78
CA CYS A 313 0.92 3.42 12.64
C CYS A 313 -0.06 4.29 11.88
N SER A 314 -1.30 4.33 12.36
CA SER A 314 -2.32 5.28 11.94
C SER A 314 -3.12 5.73 13.14
N THR A 315 -3.97 6.73 12.93
CA THR A 315 -4.98 7.10 13.92
C THR A 315 -6.36 6.94 13.32
N SER A 316 -7.31 6.50 14.12
CA SER A 316 -8.72 6.47 13.75
C SER A 316 -9.54 7.22 14.80
N HIS A 317 -10.69 7.76 14.39
CA HIS A 317 -11.56 8.52 15.26
C HIS A 317 -12.97 7.92 15.26
N ASN A 318 -13.48 7.59 16.45
CA ASN A 318 -14.84 7.14 16.63
C ASN A 318 -15.77 8.34 16.77
N ALA A 319 -16.46 8.68 15.68
CA ALA A 319 -17.44 9.76 15.72
C ALA A 319 -18.59 9.51 16.72
N THR A 320 -18.90 8.25 17.04
CA THR A 320 -19.97 7.89 17.98
C THR A 320 -19.54 8.05 19.43
N SER A 321 -18.31 7.65 19.79
CA SER A 321 -17.80 7.76 21.16
C SER A 321 -16.86 8.95 21.41
N ASP A 322 -16.58 9.74 20.39
CA ASP A 322 -15.60 10.84 20.38
C ASP A 322 -14.19 10.41 20.84
N GLN A 323 -13.85 9.13 20.60
CA GLN A 323 -12.57 8.57 21.00
C GLN A 323 -11.61 8.49 19.83
N THR A 324 -10.35 8.84 20.08
CA THR A 324 -9.26 8.67 19.13
C THR A 324 -8.47 7.43 19.49
N TYR A 325 -8.19 6.60 18.50
CA TYR A 325 -7.40 5.39 18.62
C TYR A 325 -6.10 5.54 17.87
N LEU A 326 -5.03 5.07 18.47
CA LEU A 326 -3.72 4.94 17.86
C LEU A 326 -3.54 3.47 17.49
N ASN A 327 -3.52 3.20 16.19
CA ASN A 327 -3.37 1.85 15.67
C ASN A 327 -1.91 1.63 15.35
N LEU A 328 -1.32 0.58 15.93
CA LEU A 328 0.06 0.18 15.69
C LEU A 328 0.07 -1.25 15.16
N PHE A 329 0.64 -1.44 13.98
CA PHE A 329 0.83 -2.74 13.37
C PHE A 329 2.31 -3.03 13.27
N ALA A 330 2.75 -4.10 13.91
CA ALA A 330 4.13 -4.52 13.93
C ALA A 330 4.24 -6.01 14.24
N ARG A 331 5.41 -6.60 13.94
CA ARG A 331 5.71 -8.00 14.26
C ARG A 331 5.75 -8.19 15.77
N ASP A 332 5.08 -9.23 16.25
CA ASP A 332 5.11 -9.66 17.64
C ASP A 332 6.54 -10.10 18.03
N ALA A 333 7.02 -9.68 19.19
CA ALA A 333 8.33 -10.10 19.71
C ALA A 333 8.33 -11.56 20.22
N SER A 334 7.16 -12.08 20.59
CA SER A 334 6.99 -13.43 21.15
C SER A 334 6.67 -14.49 20.09
N SER A 335 6.27 -14.06 18.89
CA SER A 335 5.86 -14.93 17.80
C SER A 335 6.46 -14.40 16.49
N GLU A 336 7.29 -15.22 15.86
CA GLU A 336 7.98 -14.83 14.63
C GLU A 336 7.02 -14.56 13.45
N GLN A 337 5.73 -14.90 13.54
CA GLN A 337 4.79 -14.88 12.40
C GLN A 337 3.45 -14.16 12.68
N SER A 338 3.30 -13.39 13.75
CA SER A 338 2.03 -12.69 14.01
C SER A 338 2.18 -11.17 14.10
N LEU A 339 1.14 -10.48 13.66
CA LEU A 339 0.86 -9.13 14.14
C LEU A 339 0.44 -9.19 15.59
N VAL A 340 0.74 -8.13 16.33
CA VAL A 340 0.02 -7.86 17.59
C VAL A 340 -1.48 -7.82 17.25
N GLN A 341 -2.24 -8.79 17.77
CA GLN A 341 -3.70 -8.96 17.63
C GLN A 341 -4.24 -9.67 16.37
N SER A 342 -4.04 -11.00 16.28
CA SER A 342 -5.01 -12.01 15.78
C SER A 342 -4.81 -12.67 14.40
N ALA A 343 -3.97 -12.15 13.49
CA ALA A 343 -3.67 -12.85 12.22
C ALA A 343 -2.20 -13.30 12.15
N SER A 344 -1.99 -14.57 11.80
CA SER A 344 -0.69 -15.06 11.36
C SER A 344 -0.39 -14.45 10.00
N MET A 345 0.65 -13.64 9.93
CA MET A 345 1.22 -13.18 8.66
C MET A 345 2.54 -13.91 8.49
N ASN A 346 2.71 -14.62 7.39
CA ASN A 346 4.01 -15.16 7.01
C ASN A 346 4.92 -14.02 6.50
N LEU A 347 5.26 -13.07 7.39
CA LEU A 347 6.15 -11.93 7.19
C LEU A 347 7.57 -12.43 6.92
N GLY A 348 8.21 -11.86 5.91
CA GLY A 348 9.65 -12.03 5.75
C GLY A 348 10.41 -11.32 6.88
N ASP A 349 11.60 -11.81 7.19
CA ASP A 349 12.54 -11.06 8.03
C ASP A 349 12.87 -9.72 7.38
N ASN A 350 12.95 -8.65 8.17
CA ASN A 350 13.11 -7.27 7.68
C ASN A 350 12.03 -6.79 6.70
N SER A 351 10.90 -7.49 6.56
CA SER A 351 9.78 -7.05 5.73
C SER A 351 9.39 -5.62 6.10
N SER A 352 9.29 -4.74 5.11
CA SER A 352 8.67 -3.43 5.30
C SER A 352 7.19 -3.61 5.56
N LEU A 353 6.61 -2.70 6.35
CA LEU A 353 5.17 -2.52 6.45
C LEU A 353 4.81 -1.16 5.83
N ALA A 354 3.67 -1.09 5.16
CA ALA A 354 3.05 0.16 4.73
C ALA A 354 1.55 0.13 5.06
N LEU A 355 0.98 1.28 5.38
CA LEU A 355 -0.42 1.40 5.77
C LEU A 355 -1.09 2.48 4.95
N ALA A 356 -2.26 2.15 4.41
CA ALA A 356 -3.12 3.13 3.76
C ALA A 356 -4.53 2.99 4.33
N THR A 357 -5.05 4.10 4.84
CA THR A 357 -6.40 4.19 5.40
C THR A 357 -7.22 5.11 4.51
N ASN A 358 -8.44 4.69 4.17
CA ASN A 358 -9.34 5.51 3.37
C ASN A 358 -9.83 6.77 4.13
N ALA A 359 -10.35 7.75 3.39
CA ALA A 359 -10.76 9.06 3.90
C ALA A 359 -11.67 9.01 5.13
N ASN A 360 -12.65 8.10 5.11
CA ASN A 360 -13.64 7.95 6.18
C ASN A 360 -13.18 7.03 7.32
N SER A 361 -11.92 6.57 7.29
CA SER A 361 -11.35 5.65 8.28
C SER A 361 -12.19 4.38 8.52
N SER A 362 -12.93 3.92 7.51
CA SER A 362 -13.68 2.66 7.57
C SER A 362 -12.83 1.45 7.21
N THR A 363 -11.72 1.66 6.49
CA THR A 363 -10.91 0.56 5.96
C THR A 363 -9.44 0.96 5.92
N SER A 364 -8.61 0.11 6.50
CA SER A 364 -7.17 0.16 6.43
C SER A 364 -6.63 -1.05 5.70
N TYR A 365 -5.66 -0.82 4.82
CA TYR A 365 -4.86 -1.86 4.20
C TYR A 365 -3.43 -1.80 4.67
N ILE A 366 -2.93 -2.93 5.17
CA ILE A 366 -1.54 -3.11 5.56
C ILE A 366 -0.85 -3.90 4.47
N PHE A 367 0.20 -3.36 3.89
CA PHE A 367 1.00 -3.99 2.85
C PHE A 367 2.34 -4.44 3.42
N TYR A 368 2.81 -5.61 3.00
CA TYR A 368 4.05 -6.19 3.50
C TYR A 368 4.70 -7.16 2.50
N GLN A 369 5.98 -7.46 2.70
CA GLN A 369 6.69 -8.51 1.96
C GLN A 369 6.55 -9.83 2.72
N GLY A 370 5.90 -10.82 2.10
CA GLY A 370 5.86 -12.17 2.65
C GLY A 370 7.24 -12.84 2.69
N ALA A 371 7.39 -13.89 3.48
CA ALA A 371 8.62 -14.69 3.52
C ALA A 371 8.95 -15.37 2.18
N ASP A 372 7.96 -15.48 1.29
CA ASP A 372 8.09 -15.91 -0.10
C ASP A 372 8.61 -14.80 -1.04
N GLY A 373 8.79 -13.57 -0.54
CA GLY A 373 9.25 -12.40 -1.28
C GLY A 373 8.17 -11.67 -2.06
N TYR A 374 6.90 -12.07 -1.95
CA TYR A 374 5.78 -11.45 -2.64
C TYR A 374 5.12 -10.35 -1.81
N LEU A 375 4.55 -9.35 -2.47
CA LEU A 375 3.71 -8.33 -1.85
C LEU A 375 2.41 -8.98 -1.37
N LYS A 376 2.06 -8.75 -0.11
CA LYS A 376 0.84 -9.23 0.54
C LYS A 376 0.10 -8.06 1.16
N ARG A 377 -1.19 -8.27 1.45
CA ARG A 377 -2.03 -7.26 2.09
C ARG A 377 -2.99 -7.86 3.10
N LEU A 378 -3.21 -7.12 4.17
CA LEU A 378 -4.31 -7.36 5.09
C LEU A 378 -5.32 -6.23 5.00
N SER A 379 -6.60 -6.58 5.12
CA SER A 379 -7.66 -5.62 5.42
C SER A 379 -7.91 -5.60 6.92
N SER A 380 -8.07 -4.42 7.48
CA SER A 380 -8.45 -4.21 8.88
C SER A 380 -9.47 -3.07 8.98
N ALA A 381 -10.52 -3.28 9.77
CA ALA A 381 -11.36 -2.18 10.22
C ALA A 381 -10.53 -1.33 11.21
N PRO A 382 -10.37 0.00 11.01
CA PRO A 382 -9.44 0.81 11.82
C PRO A 382 -9.83 0.96 13.30
N MET A 383 -10.92 0.34 13.73
CA MET A 383 -11.62 0.68 14.97
C MET A 383 -12.04 -0.51 15.83
N GLU A 384 -11.89 -1.75 15.34
CA GLU A 384 -12.26 -2.94 16.11
C GLU A 384 -11.26 -4.06 15.85
N ASN A 385 -10.73 -4.64 16.94
CA ASN A 385 -9.75 -5.75 16.95
C ASN A 385 -10.31 -7.08 16.44
N ARG A 386 -11.34 -7.06 15.60
CA ARG A 386 -12.05 -8.26 15.19
C ARG A 386 -12.12 -8.28 13.68
N ASN A 387 -11.40 -9.26 13.12
CA ASN A 387 -11.39 -9.68 11.72
C ASN A 387 -10.40 -8.92 10.84
N VAL A 388 -9.12 -9.27 11.01
CA VAL A 388 -8.11 -9.06 9.97
C VAL A 388 -8.32 -10.15 8.92
N THR A 389 -8.56 -9.78 7.67
CA THR A 389 -8.64 -10.73 6.55
C THR A 389 -7.40 -10.57 5.68
N GLU A 390 -6.64 -11.66 5.51
CA GLU A 390 -5.52 -11.69 4.58
C GLU A 390 -6.03 -11.85 3.15
N PHE A 391 -5.52 -11.00 2.26
CA PHE A 391 -5.73 -11.10 0.83
C PHE A 391 -4.38 -11.24 0.14
N ARG A 392 -4.29 -12.12 -0.85
CA ARG A 392 -3.13 -12.16 -1.73
C ARG A 392 -3.18 -10.96 -2.67
N SER A 393 -2.18 -10.09 -2.61
CA SER A 393 -2.05 -8.91 -3.47
C SER A 393 -1.40 -9.26 -4.81
N GLY A 394 -2.05 -10.13 -5.58
CA GLY A 394 -1.52 -10.62 -6.85
C GLY A 394 -0.14 -11.29 -6.75
N ASP A 395 0.45 -11.61 -7.91
CA ASP A 395 1.77 -12.24 -8.02
C ASP A 395 2.90 -11.21 -8.15
N VAL A 396 2.92 -10.20 -7.27
CA VAL A 396 3.95 -9.15 -7.30
C VAL A 396 5.17 -9.58 -6.47
N LYS A 397 6.24 -10.01 -7.15
CA LYS A 397 7.52 -10.33 -6.49
C LYS A 397 8.34 -9.07 -6.26
N LEU A 398 8.74 -8.83 -5.03
CA LEU A 398 9.50 -7.66 -4.61
C LEU A 398 11.01 -7.93 -4.61
N VAL A 399 11.82 -6.86 -4.71
CA VAL A 399 13.24 -6.96 -4.38
C VAL A 399 13.38 -7.36 -2.89
N PRO A 400 14.27 -8.30 -2.52
CA PRO A 400 14.46 -8.67 -1.12
C PRO A 400 14.76 -7.45 -0.23
N ASN A 401 14.06 -7.32 0.90
CA ASN A 401 14.15 -6.21 1.84
C ASN A 401 13.69 -4.84 1.29
N SER A 402 13.06 -4.80 0.11
CA SER A 402 12.55 -3.55 -0.45
C SER A 402 11.58 -2.88 0.50
N LYS A 403 11.64 -1.55 0.60
CA LYS A 403 10.62 -0.80 1.33
C LYS A 403 9.34 -0.73 0.52
N ILE A 404 8.24 -0.51 1.21
CA ILE A 404 6.91 -0.33 0.64
C ILE A 404 6.38 0.98 1.21
N ALA A 405 5.73 1.78 0.38
CA ALA A 405 4.95 2.92 0.82
C ALA A 405 3.53 2.80 0.26
N ALA A 406 2.54 3.26 1.02
CA ALA A 406 1.15 3.22 0.60
C ALA A 406 0.43 4.51 1.05
N ALA A 407 -0.51 4.98 0.24
CA ALA A 407 -1.37 6.10 0.56
C ALA A 407 -2.73 5.91 -0.12
N TRP A 408 -3.79 6.40 0.52
CA TRP A 408 -5.14 6.34 -0.03
C TRP A 408 -5.64 7.77 -0.26
N SER A 409 -5.59 8.24 -1.51
CA SER A 409 -6.16 9.53 -1.86
C SER A 409 -7.68 9.45 -1.83
N ASP A 410 -8.34 10.47 -1.30
CA ASP A 410 -9.80 10.56 -1.16
C ASP A 410 -10.55 10.45 -2.50
N ALA A 411 -9.89 10.67 -3.65
CA ALA A 411 -10.55 10.49 -4.96
C ALA A 411 -10.45 9.07 -5.53
N ASN A 412 -9.69 8.18 -4.88
CA ASN A 412 -9.56 6.80 -5.31
C ASN A 412 -10.48 5.92 -4.45
N ASP A 413 -11.79 6.01 -4.70
CA ASP A 413 -12.78 5.11 -4.08
C ASP A 413 -12.46 3.62 -4.33
N GLU A 414 -11.67 3.36 -5.38
CA GLU A 414 -11.32 2.02 -5.81
C GLU A 414 -10.20 1.38 -4.99
N GLY A 415 -9.34 2.18 -4.33
CA GLY A 415 -8.32 1.66 -3.41
C GLY A 415 -7.03 2.48 -3.29
N PRO A 416 -6.10 1.99 -2.45
CA PRO A 416 -4.85 2.68 -2.17
C PRO A 416 -3.86 2.58 -3.33
N VAL A 417 -3.00 3.58 -3.40
CA VAL A 417 -1.79 3.60 -4.23
C VAL A 417 -0.63 3.03 -3.42
N VAL A 418 0.13 2.11 -4.01
CA VAL A 418 1.25 1.43 -3.36
C VAL A 418 2.50 1.56 -4.22
N PHE A 419 3.61 1.93 -3.58
CA PHE A 419 4.91 2.14 -4.19
C PHE A 419 5.91 1.10 -3.69
N TYR A 420 6.67 0.50 -4.60
CA TYR A 420 7.61 -0.57 -4.29
C TYR A 420 8.63 -0.81 -5.43
N GLN A 421 9.62 -1.67 -5.19
CA GLN A 421 10.63 -2.07 -6.19
C GLN A 421 10.45 -3.54 -6.57
N THR A 422 10.32 -3.85 -7.87
CA THR A 422 10.42 -5.23 -8.39
C THR A 422 11.76 -5.51 -9.07
N LEU A 423 12.44 -4.47 -9.51
CA LEU A 423 13.80 -4.50 -10.06
C LEU A 423 14.68 -3.54 -9.26
N GLN A 424 15.97 -3.82 -9.24
CA GLN A 424 16.96 -2.89 -8.70
C GLN A 424 16.93 -1.61 -9.54
N SER A 425 16.93 -0.46 -8.88
CA SER A 425 16.91 0.89 -9.49
C SER A 425 15.60 1.38 -10.12
N GLU A 426 14.51 0.61 -10.06
CA GLU A 426 13.20 1.02 -10.54
C GLU A 426 12.25 1.30 -9.37
N LEU A 427 11.33 2.26 -9.53
CA LEU A 427 10.13 2.35 -8.68
C LEU A 427 8.86 2.07 -9.48
N ARG A 428 7.97 1.29 -8.88
CA ARG A 428 6.66 0.96 -9.42
C ARG A 428 5.57 1.49 -8.52
N LEU A 429 4.48 1.87 -9.17
CA LEU A 429 3.22 2.24 -8.55
C LEU A 429 2.17 1.20 -8.92
N THR A 430 1.29 0.86 -7.98
CA THR A 430 0.10 0.03 -8.25
C THR A 430 -1.10 0.53 -7.47
N VAL A 431 -2.26 0.53 -8.12
CA VAL A 431 -3.55 0.73 -7.47
C VAL A 431 -4.20 -0.63 -7.28
N PHE A 432 -4.52 -0.97 -6.02
CA PHE A 432 -5.15 -2.23 -5.68
C PHE A 432 -6.63 -2.04 -5.42
N GLY A 433 -7.47 -2.88 -6.01
CA GLY A 433 -8.90 -2.93 -5.75
C GLY A 433 -9.21 -3.52 -4.37
N ARG A 434 -10.48 -3.41 -3.96
CA ARG A 434 -10.96 -3.92 -2.66
C ARG A 434 -10.63 -5.40 -2.46
N GLU A 435 -10.75 -6.21 -3.50
CA GLU A 435 -10.51 -7.67 -3.46
C GLU A 435 -9.03 -8.05 -3.65
N GLY A 436 -8.15 -7.06 -3.85
CA GLY A 436 -6.70 -7.27 -3.98
C GLY A 436 -6.23 -7.46 -5.42
N ASP A 437 -7.14 -7.30 -6.37
CA ASP A 437 -6.85 -7.22 -7.79
C ASP A 437 -6.01 -5.97 -8.12
N ILE A 438 -5.09 -6.13 -9.06
CA ILE A 438 -4.31 -5.01 -9.60
C ILE A 438 -5.18 -4.28 -10.61
N LEU A 439 -5.60 -3.06 -10.26
CA LEU A 439 -6.44 -2.24 -11.13
C LEU A 439 -5.60 -1.52 -12.19
N VAL A 440 -4.45 -0.98 -11.78
CA VAL A 440 -3.41 -0.41 -12.65
C VAL A 440 -2.05 -0.61 -12.01
N ASN A 441 -1.02 -0.85 -12.83
CA ASN A 441 0.38 -0.77 -12.44
C ASN A 441 1.18 0.08 -13.44
N GLY A 442 2.28 0.67 -12.96
CA GLY A 442 3.16 1.49 -13.80
C GLY A 442 4.54 1.64 -13.19
N THR A 443 5.52 1.90 -14.04
CA THR A 443 6.88 2.28 -13.65
C THR A 443 6.95 3.81 -13.58
N ILE A 444 7.49 4.35 -12.48
CA ILE A 444 7.55 5.80 -12.22
C ILE A 444 8.96 6.37 -12.25
N VAL A 445 9.99 5.54 -12.03
CA VAL A 445 11.42 5.89 -12.15
C VAL A 445 12.17 4.72 -12.73
#